data_AF-A0A536I1D3-F1
#
_entry.id   AF-A0A536I1D3-F1
#
_cell.length_a   1.000
_cell.length_b   1.000
_cell.length_c   1.000
_cell.angle_alpha   90.00
_cell.angle_beta   90.00
_cell.angle_gamma   90.00
#
_symmetry.space_group_name_H-M   'P 1'
#
loop_
_entity.id
_entity.type
_entity.pdbx_description
1 polymer ?
#
loop_
_entity_poly.entity_id
_entity_poly.type
_entity_poly.pdbx_seq_one_letter_code
_entity_poly.pdbx_strand_id
1 'polypeptide(L)' 'MYQRIYVPVDNSDHSNAAIDVGIRLAQTLQARLTGSHVYAARMHDVRFK' A
#
# COMPACT_ATOMS: atom_id res chain seq x y z
N MET A 1 3.41 -10.83 -18.61
CA MET A 1 3.16 -9.44 -18.17
C MET A 1 2.42 -9.49 -16.83
N TYR A 2 2.74 -8.60 -15.87
CA TYR A 2 2.14 -8.65 -14.54
C TYR A 2 0.66 -8.25 -14.58
N GLN A 3 -0.22 -9.05 -13.95
CA GLN A 3 -1.67 -8.79 -13.91
C GLN A 3 -2.15 -8.30 -12.53
N ARG A 4 -1.31 -8.41 -11.51
CA ARG A 4 -1.62 -8.05 -10.12
C ARG A 4 -0.43 -7.35 -9.51
N ILE A 5 -0.66 -6.18 -8.92
CA ILE A 5 0.35 -5.35 -8.28
C ILE A 5 -0.09 -5.16 -6.83
N TYR A 6 0.85 -5.36 -5.89
CA TYR A 6 0.63 -5.19 -4.46
C TYR A 6 1.51 -4.05 -3.94
N VAL A 7 0.90 -3.08 -3.26
CA VAL A 7 1.60 -1.93 -2.67
C VAL A 7 1.29 -1.87 -1.17
N PRO A 8 2.23 -2.26 -0.29
CA PRO A 8 2.09 -2.03 1.13
C PRO A 8 2.23 -0.53 1.44
N VAL A 9 1.40 -0.04 2.35
CA VAL A 9 1.36 1.37 2.74
C VAL A 9 1.48 1.52 4.24
N ASP A 10 2.14 2.57 4.70
CA ASP A 10 2.38 2.85 6.13
C ASP A 10 2.05 4.30 6.52
N ASN A 11 1.39 5.04 5.61
CA ASN A 11 1.01 6.44 5.76
C ASN A 11 2.20 7.42 5.78
N SER A 12 3.41 6.97 5.45
CA SER A 12 4.54 7.85 5.16
C SER A 12 4.44 8.45 3.76
N ASP A 13 5.12 9.58 3.53
CA ASP A 13 5.23 10.21 2.20
C ASP A 13 5.84 9.26 1.16
N HIS A 14 6.72 8.35 1.60
CA HIS A 14 7.34 7.33 0.75
C HIS A 14 6.29 6.33 0.25
N SER A 15 5.40 5.88 1.13
CA SER A 15 4.31 4.98 0.74
C SER A 15 3.28 5.67 -0.15
N ASN A 16 3.04 6.97 0.05
CA ASN A 16 2.17 7.77 -0.81
C ASN A 16 2.76 7.89 -2.23
N ALA A 17 4.06 8.18 -2.34
CA ALA A 17 4.74 8.19 -3.63
C ALA A 17 4.72 6.80 -4.31
N ALA A 18 4.81 5.72 -3.53
CA ALA A 18 4.70 4.35 -4.05
C ALA A 18 3.29 4.04 -4.59
N ILE A 19 2.23 4.59 -3.97
CA ILE A 19 0.85 4.51 -4.50
C ILE A 19 0.79 5.16 -5.89
N ASP A 20 1.33 6.37 -6.06
CA ASP A 20 1.30 7.09 -7.33
C ASP A 20 2.05 6.34 -8.45
N VAL A 21 3.19 5.72 -8.12
CA VAL A 21 3.92 4.85 -9.05
C VAL A 21 3.11 3.58 -9.36
N GLY A 22 2.52 2.95 -8.34
CA GLY A 22 1.73 1.73 -8.48
C GLY A 22 0.50 1.92 -9.36
N ILE A 23 -0.20 3.06 -9.26
CA ILE A 23 -1.33 3.41 -10.12
C ILE A 23 -0.88 3.53 -11.58
N ARG A 24 0.20 4.26 -11.86
CA ARG A 24 0.74 4.43 -13.22
C ARG A 24 1.13 3.09 -13.84
N LEU A 25 1.76 2.21 -13.07
CA LEU A 25 2.12 0.87 -13.51
C LEU A 25 0.87 0.01 -13.77
N ALA A 26 -0.12 0.02 -12.88
CA ALA A 26 -1.34 -0.74 -13.02
C ALA A 26 -2.13 -0.33 -14.28
N GLN A 27 -2.22 0.96 -14.57
CA GLN A 27 -2.85 1.47 -15.79
C GLN A 27 -2.12 1.03 -17.05
N THR A 28 -0.78 1.16 -17.06
CA THR A 28 0.05 0.78 -18.22
C THR A 28 -0.04 -0.72 -18.51
N LEU A 29 -0.10 -1.53 -17.47
CA LEU A 29 -0.11 -3.00 -17.56
C LEU A 29 -1.53 -3.58 -17.62
N GLN A 30 -2.57 -2.74 -17.56
CA GLN A 30 -3.97 -3.17 -17.36
C GLN A 30 -4.12 -4.18 -16.20
N ALA A 31 -3.36 -3.95 -15.13
CA ALA A 31 -3.24 -4.83 -13.98
C ALA A 31 -4.13 -4.36 -12.82
N ARG A 32 -4.52 -5.31 -11.96
CA ARG A 32 -5.22 -4.99 -10.71
C ARG A 32 -4.22 -4.55 -9.63
N LEU A 33 -4.40 -3.36 -9.08
CA LEU A 33 -3.64 -2.86 -7.94
C LEU A 33 -4.35 -3.20 -6.62
N THR A 34 -3.62 -3.66 -5.61
CA THR A 34 -4.13 -3.86 -4.24
C THR A 34 -3.20 -3.17 -3.25
N GLY A 35 -3.76 -2.25 -2.45
CA GLY A 35 -3.06 -1.62 -1.33
C GLY A 35 -3.30 -2.35 -0.02
N SER A 36 -2.34 -2.34 0.90
CA SER A 36 -2.50 -2.92 2.24
C SER A 36 -1.78 -2.10 3.30
N HIS A 37 -2.50 -1.72 4.35
CA HIS A 37 -1.94 -1.10 5.53
C HIS A 37 -1.91 -2.13 6.66
N VAL A 38 -0.71 -2.48 7.11
CA VAL A 38 -0.53 -3.45 8.20
C VAL A 38 -0.40 -2.71 9.51
N TYR A 39 -1.20 -3.14 10.49
CA TYR A 39 -1.15 -2.63 11.84
C TYR A 39 -0.89 -3.76 12.84
N ALA A 40 0.00 -3.54 13.81
CA ALA A 40 0.22 -4.50 14.88
C ALA A 40 -0.76 -4.25 16.03
N ALA A 41 -1.78 -5.11 16.17
CA ALA A 41 -2.83 -5.00 17.19
C ALA A 41 -2.28 -4.80 18.62
N ARG A 42 -1.14 -5.41 18.96
CA ARG A 42 -0.48 -5.25 20.27
C ARG A 42 -0.05 -3.83 20.59
N MET A 43 0.17 -2.97 19.59
CA MET A 43 0.50 -1.55 19.82
C MET A 43 -0.72 -0.70 20.18
N HIS A 44 -1.94 -1.21 19.99
CA HIS A 44 -3.16 -0.48 20.33
C HIS A 44 -3.30 -0.38 21.85
N ASP A 45 -2.90 -1.42 22.58
CA ASP A 45 -2.90 -1.43 24.05
C ASP A 45 -1.99 -0.37 24.68
N VAL A 46 -0.96 0.06 23.96
CA VAL A 46 0.00 1.08 24.43
C VAL A 46 -0.47 2.49 24.09
N ARG A 47 -1.15 2.67 22.94
CA ARG A 47 -1.56 3.99 22.44
C ARG A 47 -2.94 4.43 22.92
N PHE A 48 -3.81 3.50 23.33
CA PHE A 48 -5.21 3.79 23.69
C PHE A 48 -5.56 3.43 25.15
N LYS A 49 -4.55 3.38 26.03
CA LYS A 49 -4.75 3.45 27.48
C LYS A 49 -4.79 4.90 27.95
#